data_AF-A0A1H0XRN9-F1
#
_entry.id   AF-A0A1H0XRN9-F1
#
_cell.length_a   1.000
_cell.length_b   1.000
_cell.length_c   1.000
_cell.angle_alpha   90.00
_cell.angle_beta   90.00
_cell.angle_gamma   90.00
#
_symmetry.space_group_name_H-M   'P 1'
#
loop_
_entity.id
_entity.type
_entity.pdbx_description
1 polymer ?
#
loop_
_entity_poly.entity_id
_entity_poly.type
_entity_poly.pdbx_seq_one_letter_code
_entity_poly.pdbx_strand_id
1 'polypeptide(L)'
;MPESHDFFVAADPESVRARVRGALAREGYTVEDGEQGALRAVRGSLGLTLLIGGLANDRTFHTRLDVQIMVTPEGRTVARLIRGSGKSALKGGAIGISRGNRAFEQAANAIHTELAQAGILTESVPG
;
A
#
# COMPACT_ATOMS: atom_id res chain seq x y z
N MET A 1 -10.32 11.64 1.47
CA MET A 1 -9.16 10.90 0.94
C MET A 1 -9.66 9.52 0.57
N PRO A 2 -9.23 8.96 -0.56
CA PRO A 2 -9.64 7.62 -0.97
C PRO A 2 -9.18 6.57 0.07
N GLU A 3 -10.01 5.56 0.27
CA GLU A 3 -9.72 4.41 1.14
C GLU A 3 -8.97 3.31 0.37
N SER A 4 -9.07 3.37 -0.97
CA SER A 4 -8.37 2.44 -1.87
C SER A 4 -7.89 3.11 -3.16
N HIS A 5 -6.96 2.45 -3.85
CA HIS A 5 -6.51 2.88 -5.17
C HIS A 5 -6.32 1.65 -6.05
N ASP A 6 -7.05 1.59 -7.15
CA ASP A 6 -7.02 0.49 -8.10
C ASP A 6 -6.08 0.79 -9.27
N PHE A 7 -5.23 -0.18 -9.59
CA PHE A 7 -4.32 -0.16 -10.73
C PHE A 7 -4.68 -1.32 -11.65
N PHE A 8 -5.32 -1.01 -12.78
CA PHE A 8 -5.63 -1.98 -13.82
C PHE A 8 -4.40 -2.16 -14.71
N VAL A 9 -4.07 -3.40 -15.01
CA VAL A 9 -2.82 -3.74 -15.72
C VAL A 9 -3.01 -4.82 -16.77
N ALA A 10 -2.23 -4.74 -17.84
CA ALA A 10 -2.14 -5.72 -18.92
C ALA A 10 -0.98 -6.71 -18.67
N ALA A 11 -1.00 -7.39 -17.53
CA ALA A 11 0.00 -8.38 -17.14
C ALA A 11 -0.61 -9.46 -16.24
N ASP A 12 0.05 -10.61 -16.11
CA ASP A 12 -0.42 -11.69 -15.26
C ASP A 12 -0.31 -11.32 -13.76
N PRO A 13 -1.20 -11.87 -12.89
CA PRO A 13 -1.24 -11.55 -11.47
C PRO A 13 0.07 -11.71 -10.71
N GLU A 14 0.86 -12.76 -11.00
CA GLU A 14 2.08 -13.04 -10.24
C GLU A 14 3.19 -12.03 -10.60
N SER A 15 3.31 -11.68 -11.87
CA SER A 15 4.21 -10.63 -12.35
C SER A 15 3.88 -9.26 -11.77
N VAL A 16 2.59 -8.95 -11.63
CA VAL A 16 2.10 -7.71 -11.00
C VAL A 16 2.41 -7.70 -9.51
N ARG A 17 2.13 -8.81 -8.82
CA ARG A 17 2.44 -9.00 -7.40
C ARG A 17 3.93 -8.78 -7.10
N ALA A 18 4.82 -9.36 -7.91
CA ALA A 18 6.27 -9.19 -7.76
C ALA A 18 6.71 -7.73 -7.91
N ARG A 19 6.19 -7.02 -8.92
CA ARG A 19 6.48 -5.59 -9.14
C ARG A 19 5.98 -4.70 -8.00
N VAL A 20 4.73 -4.91 -7.57
CA VAL A 20 4.13 -4.17 -6.44
C VAL A 20 4.95 -4.39 -5.16
N ARG A 21 5.33 -5.63 -4.86
CA ARG A 21 6.22 -5.95 -3.74
C ARG A 21 7.53 -5.17 -3.83
N GLY A 22 8.17 -5.16 -5.00
CA GLY A 22 9.41 -4.41 -5.22
C GLY A 22 9.25 -2.90 -5.03
N ALA A 23 8.17 -2.31 -5.54
CA ALA A 23 7.87 -0.89 -5.37
C ALA A 23 7.72 -0.51 -3.90
N LEU A 24 6.93 -1.28 -3.13
CA LEU A 24 6.73 -1.02 -1.70
C LEU A 24 8.00 -1.28 -0.88
N ALA A 25 8.81 -2.28 -1.24
CA ALA A 25 10.08 -2.52 -0.57
C ALA A 25 11.05 -1.34 -0.71
N ARG A 26 11.11 -0.69 -1.89
CA ARG A 26 11.92 0.52 -2.12
C ARG A 26 11.43 1.73 -1.32
N GLU A 27 10.14 1.78 -1.00
CA GLU A 27 9.54 2.75 -0.07
C GLU A 27 9.81 2.44 1.41
N GLY A 28 10.60 1.39 1.70
CA GLY A 28 10.99 1.00 3.05
C GLY A 28 9.95 0.19 3.81
N TYR A 29 9.00 -0.43 3.11
CA TYR A 29 8.09 -1.40 3.71
C TYR A 29 8.74 -2.79 3.75
N THR A 30 8.55 -3.50 4.86
CA THR A 30 8.62 -4.95 4.88
C THR A 30 7.32 -5.49 4.27
N VAL A 31 7.43 -6.29 3.20
CA VAL A 31 6.27 -6.81 2.46
C VAL A 31 6.18 -8.32 2.62
N GLU A 32 5.13 -8.78 3.28
CA GLU A 32 4.83 -10.19 3.52
C GLU A 32 3.64 -10.64 2.68
N ASP A 33 3.49 -11.95 2.51
CA ASP A 33 2.26 -12.52 1.96
C ASP A 33 1.12 -12.41 2.98
N GLY A 34 0.00 -11.84 2.54
CA GLY A 34 -1.24 -11.79 3.28
C GLY A 34 -2.17 -12.96 2.93
N GLU A 35 -3.36 -12.93 3.53
CA GLU A 35 -4.41 -13.90 3.21
C GLU A 35 -4.84 -13.77 1.74
N GLN A 36 -5.28 -14.89 1.14
CA GLN A 36 -5.82 -14.94 -0.22
C GLN A 36 -4.90 -14.36 -1.31
N GLY A 37 -3.58 -14.42 -1.11
CA GLY A 37 -2.59 -13.93 -2.10
C GLY A 37 -2.39 -12.42 -2.09
N ALA A 38 -2.95 -11.71 -1.11
CA ALA A 38 -2.66 -10.29 -0.90
C ALA A 38 -1.19 -10.06 -0.50
N LEU A 39 -0.73 -8.83 -0.62
CA LEU A 39 0.52 -8.35 -0.05
C LEU A 39 0.21 -7.50 1.17
N ARG A 40 0.91 -7.77 2.27
CA ARG A 40 0.84 -6.96 3.48
C ARG A 40 2.13 -6.17 3.63
N ALA A 41 2.03 -4.85 3.57
CA ALA A 41 3.17 -3.96 3.66
C ALA A 41 3.17 -3.21 5.00
N VAL A 42 4.25 -3.35 5.76
CA VAL A 42 4.44 -2.70 7.06
C VAL A 42 5.70 -1.84 7.04
N ARG A 43 5.58 -0.60 7.52
CA ARG A 43 6.71 0.32 7.73
C ARG A 43 6.66 0.88 9.14
N GLY A 44 7.82 1.08 9.76
CA GLY A 44 7.93 1.57 11.14
C GLY A 44 7.61 0.52 12.21
N SER A 45 7.61 0.94 13.47
CA SER A 45 7.46 0.04 14.63
C SER A 45 6.23 0.41 15.45
N LEU A 46 5.32 -0.55 15.62
CA LEU A 46 4.13 -0.37 16.45
C LEU A 46 4.51 -0.10 17.91
N GLY A 47 5.50 -0.83 18.44
CA GLY A 47 5.97 -0.64 19.82
C GLY A 47 6.56 0.74 20.04
N LEU A 48 7.43 1.22 19.14
CA LEU A 48 7.98 2.57 19.25
C LEU A 48 6.89 3.63 19.07
N THR A 49 5.99 3.47 18.10
CA THR A 49 4.86 4.40 17.91
C THR A 49 4.02 4.57 19.18
N LEU A 50 3.79 3.48 19.93
CA LEU A 50 3.05 3.53 21.20
C LEU A 50 3.83 4.22 22.33
N LEU A 51 5.17 4.12 22.35
CA LEU A 51 6.02 4.72 23.39
C LEU A 51 6.23 6.24 23.18
N ILE A 52 6.46 6.68 21.94
CA ILE A 52 6.79 8.09 21.63
C ILE A 52 5.65 8.85 20.95
N GLY A 53 4.54 8.19 20.64
CA GLY A 53 3.32 8.82 20.13
C GLY A 53 3.56 9.74 18.93
N GLY A 54 3.05 10.97 19.01
CA GLY A 54 3.16 11.99 17.95
C GLY A 54 4.58 12.49 17.65
N LEU A 55 5.57 12.14 18.48
CA LEU A 55 6.98 12.45 18.27
C LEU A 55 7.69 11.43 17.36
N ALA A 56 7.04 10.31 17.01
CA ALA A 56 7.56 9.39 16.01
C ALA A 56 7.79 10.13 14.68
N ASN A 57 8.98 9.99 14.11
CA ASN A 57 9.24 10.43 12.75
C ASN A 57 8.68 9.41 11.74
N ASP A 58 8.71 9.73 10.44
CA ASP A 58 8.07 8.88 9.43
C ASP A 58 8.68 7.47 9.31
N ARG A 59 9.92 7.27 9.80
CA ARG A 59 10.55 5.95 9.88
C ARG A 59 10.12 5.13 11.10
N THR A 60 9.70 5.80 12.18
CA THR A 60 9.24 5.13 13.41
C THR A 60 7.73 4.92 13.45
N PHE A 61 6.96 5.79 12.77
CA PHE A 61 5.50 5.71 12.72
C PHE A 61 5.03 4.44 12.01
N HIS A 62 4.27 3.63 12.72
CA HIS A 62 3.74 2.38 12.21
C HIS A 62 2.67 2.63 11.15
N THR A 63 2.96 2.19 9.93
CA THR A 63 2.02 2.20 8.81
C THR A 63 1.82 0.78 8.33
N ARG A 64 0.56 0.41 8.06
CA ARG A 64 0.20 -0.87 7.48
C ARG A 64 -0.73 -0.64 6.30
N LEU A 65 -0.40 -1.26 5.18
CA LEU A 65 -1.14 -1.23 3.92
C LEU A 65 -1.34 -2.67 3.47
N ASP A 66 -2.43 -2.91 2.75
CA ASP A 66 -2.69 -4.19 2.10
C ASP A 66 -2.86 -3.94 0.60
N VAL A 67 -2.32 -4.82 -0.23
CA VAL A 67 -2.56 -4.81 -1.69
C VAL A 67 -3.18 -6.12 -2.10
N GLN A 68 -4.41 -6.07 -2.63
CA GLN A 68 -5.06 -7.25 -3.19
C GLN A 68 -4.73 -7.33 -4.68
N ILE A 69 -4.35 -8.53 -5.13
CA ILE A 69 -4.16 -8.81 -6.55
C ILE A 69 -5.34 -9.66 -7.00
N MET A 70 -6.13 -9.13 -7.92
CA MET A 70 -7.39 -9.74 -8.38
C MET A 70 -7.39 -9.80 -9.90
N VAL A 71 -8.24 -10.66 -10.46
CA VAL A 71 -8.58 -10.68 -11.89
C VAL A 71 -10.06 -10.36 -12.00
N THR A 72 -10.42 -9.34 -12.79
CA THR A 72 -11.82 -8.96 -13.02
C THR A 72 -12.54 -10.03 -13.85
N PRO A 73 -13.88 -10.05 -13.88
CA PRO A 73 -14.64 -10.96 -14.76
C PRO A 73 -14.27 -10.84 -16.24
N GLU A 74 -13.81 -9.66 -16.67
CA GLU A 74 -13.34 -9.39 -18.04
C GLU A 74 -11.90 -9.85 -18.29
N GLY A 75 -11.25 -10.50 -17.31
CA GLY A 75 -9.89 -11.04 -17.42
C GLY A 75 -8.77 -10.02 -17.20
N ARG A 76 -9.07 -8.81 -16.70
CA ARG A 76 -8.04 -7.80 -16.40
C ARG A 76 -7.47 -8.00 -15.01
N THR A 77 -6.15 -7.94 -14.87
CA THR A 77 -5.51 -7.96 -13.55
C THR A 77 -5.66 -6.58 -12.89
N VAL A 78 -5.94 -6.57 -11.59
CA VAL A 78 -6.05 -5.36 -10.76
C VAL A 78 -5.19 -5.51 -9.52
N ALA A 79 -4.32 -4.54 -9.28
CA ALA A 79 -3.72 -4.35 -7.97
C ALA A 79 -4.52 -3.28 -7.23
N ARG A 80 -5.16 -3.64 -6.11
CA ARG A 80 -5.92 -2.73 -5.26
C ARG A 80 -5.14 -2.43 -3.99
N LEU A 81 -4.62 -1.22 -3.87
CA LEU A 81 -4.04 -0.71 -2.64
C LEU A 81 -5.16 -0.32 -1.68
N ILE A 82 -5.08 -0.75 -0.43
CA ILE A 82 -6.08 -0.50 0.62
C ILE A 82 -5.38 0.07 1.84
N ARG A 83 -5.98 1.10 2.45
CA ARG A 83 -5.58 1.57 3.77
C ARG A 83 -5.82 0.44 4.78
N GLY A 84 -4.79 -0.01 5.48
CA GLY A 84 -4.88 -1.16 6.39
C GLY A 84 -6.04 -1.04 7.38
N SER A 85 -6.98 -1.99 7.32
CA SER A 85 -8.23 -2.05 8.09
C SER A 85 -8.02 -2.59 9.51
N GLY A 86 -7.16 -1.93 10.29
CA GLY A 86 -7.04 -2.19 11.71
C GLY A 86 -7.76 -1.10 12.51
N LYS A 87 -8.76 -1.47 13.34
CA LYS A 87 -9.39 -0.60 14.36
C LYS A 87 -8.39 0.09 15.34
N SER A 88 -7.08 -0.17 15.21
CA SER A 88 -5.97 0.40 15.98
C SER A 88 -4.95 1.19 15.15
N ALA A 89 -5.07 1.32 13.82
CA ALA A 89 -4.04 1.96 12.99
C ALA A 89 -4.02 3.50 13.09
N LEU A 90 -5.12 4.11 13.54
CA LEU A 90 -5.26 5.57 13.71
C LEU A 90 -5.35 5.93 15.20
N LYS A 91 -4.34 5.56 16.00
CA LYS A 91 -4.24 5.95 17.43
C LYS A 91 -3.58 7.33 17.65
N GLY A 92 -3.30 8.09 16.59
CA GLY A 92 -2.47 9.31 16.63
C GLY A 92 -3.19 10.65 16.53
N GLY A 93 -4.54 10.70 16.60
CA GLY A 93 -5.30 11.94 16.36
C GLY A 93 -5.10 12.50 14.94
N ALA A 94 -5.31 13.80 14.75
CA ALA A 94 -5.20 14.47 13.44
C ALA A 94 -3.80 14.29 12.79
N ILE A 95 -2.74 14.24 13.59
CA ILE A 95 -1.37 13.99 13.11
C ILE A 95 -1.27 12.58 12.52
N GLY A 96 -1.80 11.57 13.22
CA GLY A 96 -1.84 10.19 12.72
C GLY A 96 -2.60 10.06 11.39
N ILE A 97 -3.72 10.78 11.24
CA ILE A 97 -4.49 10.83 9.98
C ILE A 97 -3.63 11.40 8.85
N SER A 98 -2.99 12.56 9.08
CA SER A 98 -2.18 13.21 8.03
C SER A 98 -1.01 12.34 7.56
N ARG A 99 -0.34 11.64 8.48
CA ARG A 99 0.79 10.74 8.15
C ARG A 99 0.31 9.49 7.44
N GLY A 100 -0.80 8.90 7.88
CA GLY A 100 -1.44 7.79 7.20
C GLY A 100 -1.85 8.15 5.76
N ASN A 101 -2.36 9.37 5.53
CA ASN A 101 -2.70 9.85 4.19
C ASN A 101 -1.46 9.96 3.31
N ARG A 102 -0.41 10.63 3.78
CA ARG A 102 0.86 10.74 3.04
C ARG A 102 1.46 9.39 2.72
N ALA A 103 1.46 8.46 3.67
CA ALA A 103 2.03 7.13 3.44
C ALA A 103 1.22 6.33 2.41
N PHE A 104 -0.10 6.48 2.39
CA PHE A 104 -0.95 5.89 1.35
C PHE A 104 -0.67 6.51 -0.02
N GLU A 105 -0.62 7.84 -0.11
CA GLU A 105 -0.32 8.56 -1.37
C GLU A 105 1.07 8.21 -1.91
N GLN A 106 2.09 8.12 -1.04
CA GLN A 106 3.44 7.69 -1.41
C GLN A 106 3.42 6.27 -1.98
N ALA A 107 2.76 5.33 -1.31
CA ALA A 107 2.64 3.96 -1.79
C ALA A 107 1.88 3.88 -3.13
N ALA A 108 0.78 4.62 -3.28
CA ALA A 108 0.02 4.70 -4.53
C ALA A 108 0.88 5.23 -5.67
N ASN A 109 1.64 6.30 -5.44
CA ASN A 109 2.55 6.89 -6.43
C ASN A 109 3.70 5.94 -6.80
N ALA A 110 4.27 5.22 -5.83
CA ALA A 110 5.32 4.24 -6.08
C ALA A 110 4.82 3.07 -6.94
N ILE A 111 3.63 2.54 -6.63
CA ILE A 111 3.00 1.48 -7.42
C ILE A 111 2.66 1.99 -8.82
N HIS A 112 2.03 3.17 -8.93
CA HIS A 112 1.72 3.78 -10.22
C HIS A 112 2.98 3.91 -11.09
N THR A 113 4.05 4.47 -10.52
CA THR A 113 5.31 4.71 -11.22
C THR A 113 5.92 3.40 -11.73
N GLU A 114 6.00 2.38 -10.87
CA GLU A 114 6.53 1.06 -11.27
C GLU A 114 5.73 0.45 -12.42
N LEU A 115 4.39 0.41 -12.31
CA LEU A 115 3.53 -0.21 -13.31
C LEU A 115 3.51 0.57 -14.63
N ALA A 116 3.56 1.90 -14.57
CA ALA A 116 3.65 2.77 -15.73
C ALA A 116 4.99 2.63 -16.44
N GLN A 117 6.11 2.62 -15.69
CA GLN A 117 7.45 2.43 -16.26
C GLN A 117 7.64 1.04 -16.89
N ALA A 118 7.00 0.02 -16.31
CA ALA A 118 6.96 -1.31 -16.91
C ALA A 118 6.06 -1.39 -18.17
N GLY A 119 5.32 -0.33 -18.51
CA GLY A 119 4.45 -0.29 -19.70
C GLY A 119 3.19 -1.15 -19.59
N ILE A 120 2.80 -1.55 -18.37
CA ILE A 120 1.68 -2.47 -18.14
C ILE A 120 0.47 -1.79 -17.49
N LEU A 121 0.60 -0.56 -17.00
CA LEU A 121 -0.52 0.20 -16.43
C LEU A 121 -1.48 0.64 -17.54
N THR A 122 -2.75 0.23 -17.43
CA THR A 122 -3.80 0.61 -18.38
C THR A 122 -4.74 1.67 -17.81
N GLU A 123 -5.01 1.61 -16.50
CA GLU A 123 -5.87 2.55 -15.81
C GLU A 123 -5.50 2.65 -14.33
N SER A 124 -5.70 3.81 -13.70
CA SER A 124 -5.41 4.05 -12.29
C SER A 124 -6.53 4.90 -11.68
N VAL A 125 -7.25 4.35 -10.70
CA VAL A 125 -8.51 4.93 -10.19
C VAL A 125 -8.48 5.02 -8.65
N PRO A 126 -8.63 6.21 -8.06
CA PRO A 126 -8.84 6.34 -6.62
C PRO A 126 -10.26 5.92 -6.25
N GLY A 127 -10.42 5.19 -5.13
CA GLY A 127 -11.69 4.64 -4.64
C GLY A 127 -12.04 5.00 -3.21
#